data_AF-A0A842SKD2-F1
#
_entry.id   AF-A0A842SKD2-F1
#
_cell.length_a   1.000
_cell.length_b   1.000
_cell.length_c   1.000
_cell.angle_alpha   90.00
_cell.angle_beta   90.00
_cell.angle_gamma   90.00
#
_symmetry.space_group_name_H-M   'P 1'
#
loop_
_entity.id
_entity.type
_entity.pdbx_description
1 polymer ?
#
loop_
_entity_poly.entity_id
_entity_poly.type
_entity_poly.pdbx_seq_one_letter_code
_entity_poly.pdbx_strand_id
1 'polypeptide(L)'
;MDINKAQLLEWIDEDKKKLIKFLSEFIQAKSPNPPGDTREAASHITRFLDENNLPYNIISPKEEMVNIVASFDCGSNGKHLVLNGHIDVY
;
A
#
# COMPACT_ATOMS: atom_id res chain seq x y z
N MET A 1 14.39 -23.33 4.31
CA MET A 1 13.06 -23.83 4.70
C MET A 1 12.08 -23.21 3.75
N ASP A 2 11.29 -24.03 3.06
CA ASP A 2 10.25 -23.50 2.18
C ASP A 2 9.13 -22.90 3.03
N ILE A 3 8.85 -21.61 2.81
CA ILE A 3 7.73 -20.94 3.45
C ILE A 3 6.45 -21.60 2.93
N ASN A 4 5.63 -22.11 3.85
CA ASN A 4 4.35 -22.74 3.51
C ASN A 4 3.18 -21.84 3.91
N LYS A 5 1.97 -22.22 3.51
CA LYS A 5 0.75 -21.46 3.79
C LYS A 5 0.52 -21.20 5.29
N ALA A 6 0.85 -22.16 6.15
CA ALA A 6 0.64 -22.00 7.59
C ALA A 6 1.57 -20.92 8.17
N GLN A 7 2.83 -20.87 7.73
CA GLN A 7 3.76 -19.83 8.15
C GLN A 7 3.30 -18.43 7.72
N LEU A 8 2.76 -18.28 6.51
CA LEU A 8 2.21 -17.01 6.04
C LEU A 8 1.01 -16.55 6.88
N LEU A 9 0.13 -17.49 7.28
CA LEU A 9 -1.02 -17.16 8.13
C LEU A 9 -0.58 -16.73 9.53
N GLU A 10 0.45 -17.37 10.09
CA GLU A 10 1.03 -16.97 11.37
C GLU A 10 1.58 -15.54 11.33
N TRP A 11 2.35 -15.17 10.30
CA TRP A 11 2.84 -13.80 10.14
C TRP A 11 1.71 -12.77 10.03
N ILE A 12 0.63 -13.10 9.32
CA ILE A 12 -0.55 -12.22 9.23
C ILE A 12 -1.19 -12.03 10.61
N ASP A 13 -1.30 -13.11 11.41
CA ASP A 13 -1.85 -13.04 12.76
C ASP A 13 -0.94 -12.26 13.73
N GLU A 14 0.38 -12.40 13.62
CA GLU A 14 1.37 -11.61 14.37
C GLU A 14 1.25 -10.11 14.05
N ASP A 15 1.09 -9.75 12.77
CA ASP A 15 0.95 -8.37 12.30
C ASP A 15 -0.47 -7.81 12.44
N LYS A 16 -1.44 -8.58 12.93
CA LYS A 16 -2.86 -8.20 12.96
C LYS A 16 -3.13 -6.81 13.53
N LYS A 17 -2.46 -6.46 14.65
CA LYS A 17 -2.63 -5.13 15.28
C LYS A 17 -2.09 -4.00 14.38
N LYS A 18 -0.95 -4.22 13.72
CA LYS A 18 -0.34 -3.29 12.76
C LYS A 18 -1.24 -3.09 11.55
N LEU A 19 -1.76 -4.17 10.98
CA LEU A 19 -2.65 -4.13 9.81
C LEU A 19 -3.97 -3.40 10.10
N ILE A 20 -4.61 -3.71 11.24
CA ILE A 20 -5.84 -3.02 11.66
C ILE A 20 -5.60 -1.54 11.89
N LYS A 21 -4.49 -1.18 12.56
CA LYS A 21 -4.14 0.22 12.80
C LYS A 21 -3.92 0.97 11.48
N PHE A 22 -3.10 0.41 10.58
CA PHE A 22 -2.82 1.00 9.27
C PHE A 22 -4.11 1.24 8.48
N LEU A 23 -4.99 0.24 8.40
CA LEU A 23 -6.26 0.35 7.68
C LEU A 23 -7.21 1.37 8.33
N SER A 24 -7.29 1.39 9.66
CA SER A 24 -8.12 2.35 10.39
C SER A 24 -7.69 3.80 10.15
N GLU A 25 -6.38 4.07 10.18
CA GLU A 25 -5.81 5.38 9.87
C GLU A 25 -5.99 5.72 8.37
N PHE A 26 -5.85 4.73 7.48
CA PHE A 26 -6.06 4.91 6.05
C PHE A 26 -7.50 5.31 5.71
N ILE A 27 -8.49 4.66 6.34
CA ILE A 27 -9.92 5.00 6.17
C ILE A 27 -10.23 6.43 6.67
N GLN A 28 -9.48 6.93 7.65
CA GLN A 28 -9.66 8.29 8.17
C GLN A 28 -9.02 9.36 7.29
N ALA A 29 -8.04 9.00 6.46
CA ALA A 29 -7.40 9.91 5.51
C ALA A 29 -8.36 10.18 4.35
N LYS A 30 -8.68 11.45 4.08
CA LYS A 30 -9.71 11.78 3.10
C LYS A 30 -9.26 11.47 1.68
N SER A 31 -10.14 10.79 0.93
CA SER A 31 -9.99 10.55 -0.51
C SER A 31 -11.33 10.59 -1.27
N PRO A 32 -12.19 11.60 -1.05
CA PRO A 32 -13.52 11.65 -1.64
C PRO A 32 -13.46 11.81 -3.17
N ASN A 33 -14.35 11.11 -3.87
CA ASN A 33 -14.57 11.23 -5.30
C ASN A 33 -16.08 11.34 -5.58
N PRO A 34 -16.62 12.55 -5.87
CA PRO A 34 -15.94 13.83 -6.13
C PRO A 34 -15.43 14.57 -4.87
N PRO A 35 -14.43 15.48 -4.96
CA PRO A 35 -13.77 15.99 -6.17
C PRO A 35 -12.61 15.15 -6.70
N GLY A 36 -12.23 14.07 -6.03
CA GLY A 36 -11.12 13.19 -6.42
C GLY A 36 -9.77 13.58 -5.85
N ASP A 37 -9.72 14.34 -4.74
CA ASP A 37 -8.46 14.66 -4.06
C ASP A 37 -8.05 13.51 -3.15
N THR A 38 -6.98 12.80 -3.53
CA THR A 38 -6.49 11.60 -2.85
C THR A 38 -5.18 11.84 -2.10
N ARG A 39 -4.72 13.09 -1.97
CA ARG A 39 -3.38 13.41 -1.42
C ARG A 39 -3.19 12.97 0.03
N GLU A 40 -4.22 13.08 0.88
CA GLU A 40 -4.13 12.61 2.27
C GLU A 40 -3.97 11.08 2.33
N ALA A 41 -4.82 10.34 1.62
CA ALA A 41 -4.75 8.90 1.50
C ALA A 41 -3.42 8.43 0.90
N ALA A 42 -2.94 9.11 -0.14
CA ALA A 42 -1.65 8.83 -0.75
C ALA A 42 -0.48 9.07 0.23
N SER A 43 -0.50 10.17 0.98
CA SER A 43 0.52 10.48 2.00
C SER A 43 0.59 9.44 3.12
N HIS A 44 -0.56 8.86 3.51
CA HIS A 44 -0.59 7.77 4.49
C HIS A 44 0.11 6.52 3.96
N ILE A 45 -0.16 6.14 2.71
CA ILE A 45 0.48 4.99 2.06
C ILE A 45 1.99 5.22 1.90
N THR A 46 2.39 6.37 1.37
CA THR A 46 3.81 6.63 1.10
C THR A 46 4.64 6.67 2.37
N ARG A 47 4.10 7.21 3.47
CA ARG A 47 4.75 7.17 4.79
C ARG A 47 5.01 5.73 5.24
N PHE A 48 4.03 4.84 5.08
CA PHE A 48 4.22 3.43 5.40
C PHE A 48 5.31 2.79 4.53
N LEU A 49 5.36 3.12 3.23
CA LEU A 49 6.42 2.63 2.35
C LEU A 49 7.80 3.16 2.78
N ASP A 50 7.91 4.44 3.11
CA ASP A 50 9.13 5.09 3.61
C ASP A 50 9.62 4.42 4.92
N GLU A 51 8.73 4.22 5.89
CA GLU A 51 9.03 3.56 7.17
C GLU A 51 9.54 2.12 7.02
N ASN A 52 9.13 1.43 5.95
CA ASN A 52 9.55 0.06 5.65
C ASN A 52 10.68 0.01 4.58
N ASN A 53 11.25 1.15 4.20
CA ASN A 53 12.30 1.28 3.18
C ASN A 53 11.92 0.65 1.82
N LEU A 54 10.65 0.81 1.41
CA LEU A 54 10.13 0.33 0.14
C LEU A 54 10.10 1.48 -0.88
N PRO A 55 10.94 1.44 -1.94
CA PRO A 55 10.96 2.50 -2.95
C PRO A 55 9.67 2.53 -3.77
N TYR A 56 9.20 3.73 -4.10
CA TYR A 56 8.02 3.95 -4.93
C TYR A 56 8.19 5.18 -5.83
N ASN A 57 7.37 5.24 -6.87
CA ASN A 57 7.21 6.39 -7.75
C ASN A 57 5.80 6.97 -7.60
N ILE A 58 5.71 8.28 -7.72
CA ILE A 58 4.45 9.02 -7.78
C ILE A 58 4.14 9.40 -9.22
N ILE A 59 2.93 9.09 -9.69
CA ILE A 59 2.44 9.44 -11.01
C ILE A 59 1.13 10.22 -10.86
N SER A 60 1.21 11.53 -11.00
CA SER A 60 0.11 12.47 -10.76
C SER A 60 -0.06 13.46 -11.91
N PRO A 61 -0.68 13.07 -13.05
CA PRO A 61 -0.97 14.02 -14.13
C PRO A 61 -1.86 15.19 -13.68
N LYS A 62 -2.69 14.95 -12.65
CA LYS A 62 -3.33 15.98 -11.83
C LYS A 62 -2.80 15.85 -10.42
N GLU A 63 -2.41 16.97 -9.81
CA GLU A 63 -1.70 16.98 -8.53
C GLU A 63 -2.51 16.33 -7.41
N GLU A 64 -3.83 16.51 -7.45
CA GLU A 64 -4.80 15.98 -6.49
C GLU A 64 -5.14 14.50 -6.70
N MET A 65 -4.88 13.92 -7.89
CA MET A 65 -5.21 12.53 -8.24
C MET A 65 -3.95 11.67 -8.29
N VAL A 66 -3.50 11.23 -7.12
CA VAL A 66 -2.20 10.58 -6.94
C VAL A 66 -2.27 9.07 -7.23
N ASN A 67 -1.39 8.57 -8.10
CA ASN A 67 -1.09 7.15 -8.23
C ASN A 67 0.28 6.83 -7.62
N ILE A 68 0.36 5.73 -6.88
CA ILE A 68 1.59 5.24 -6.25
C ILE A 68 1.97 3.91 -6.92
N VAL A 69 3.20 3.81 -7.42
CA VAL A 69 3.73 2.58 -8.01
C VAL A 69 4.98 2.16 -7.24
N ALA A 70 4.88 1.08 -6.48
CA ALA A 70 5.98 0.49 -5.71
C ALA A 70 6.37 -0.87 -6.26
N SER A 71 7.67 -1.21 -6.19
CA SER A 71 8.19 -2.51 -6.61
C SER A 71 9.45 -2.85 -5.82
N PHE A 72 9.65 -4.13 -5.51
CA PHE A 72 10.87 -4.64 -4.90
C PHE A 72 11.30 -5.96 -5.55
N ASP A 73 12.58 -6.28 -5.47
CA ASP A 73 13.16 -7.52 -5.99
C ASP A 73 13.18 -8.59 -4.89
N CYS A 74 12.76 -9.82 -5.22
CA CYS A 74 12.70 -10.94 -4.29
C CYS A 74 13.94 -11.86 -4.33
N GLY A 75 15.02 -11.43 -4.99
CA GLY A 75 16.33 -12.08 -5.00
C GLY A 75 16.45 -13.33 -5.87
N SER A 76 15.42 -13.66 -6.66
CA SER A 76 15.43 -14.84 -7.54
C SER A 76 14.67 -14.59 -8.83
N ASN A 77 15.09 -15.27 -9.90
CA ASN A 77 14.44 -15.15 -11.20
C ASN A 77 13.05 -15.79 -11.14
N GLY A 78 12.02 -15.08 -11.59
CA GLY A 78 10.64 -15.51 -11.44
C GLY A 78 9.64 -14.62 -12.18
N LYS A 79 8.35 -14.91 -12.01
CA LYS A 79 7.28 -14.06 -12.57
C LYS A 79 7.16 -12.77 -11.76
N HIS A 80 6.89 -11.67 -12.43
CA HIS A 80 6.53 -10.42 -11.79
C HIS A 80 5.02 -10.41 -11.50
N LEU A 81 4.63 -10.26 -10.23
CA LEU A 81 3.23 -10.15 -9.79
C LEU A 81 2.91 -8.68 -9.51
N VAL A 82 1.85 -8.16 -10.13
CA VAL A 82 1.33 -6.81 -9.85
C VAL A 82 0.05 -6.91 -9.05
N LEU A 83 -0.02 -6.19 -7.93
CA LEU A 83 -1.24 -5.96 -7.17
C LEU A 83 -1.70 -4.52 -7.45
N ASN A 84 -2.95 -4.36 -7.88
CA ASN A 84 -3.51 -3.07 -8.25
C ASN A 84 -4.85 -2.84 -7.57
N GLY A 85 -5.09 -1.61 -7.14
CA GLY A 85 -6.32 -1.13 -6.50
C GLY A 85 -6.40 0.40 -6.60
N HIS A 86 -7.49 0.96 -6.10
CA HIS A 86 -7.72 2.40 -6.05
C HIS A 86 -7.88 2.87 -4.60
N ILE A 87 -7.64 4.15 -4.33
CA ILE A 87 -7.55 4.72 -2.97
C ILE A 87 -8.66 5.73 -2.67
N ASP A 88 -9.47 6.08 -3.67
CA ASP A 88 -10.60 6.98 -3.59
C ASP A 88 -11.90 6.27 -3.15
N VAL A 89 -12.78 7.02 -2.52
CA VAL A 89 -14.08 6.57 -1.99
C VAL A 89 -15.17 7.60 -2.30
N TYR A 90 -16.43 7.16 -2.35
CA TYR A 90 -17.61 8.00 -2.60
C TYR A 90 -18.15 8.65 -1.31
#